data_AF-A0A4Q6E0J0-F1
#
_entry.id   AF-A0A4Q6E0J0-F1
#
_cell.length_a   1.000
_cell.length_b   1.000
_cell.length_c   1.000
_cell.angle_alpha   90.00
_cell.angle_beta   90.00
_cell.angle_gamma   90.00
#
_symmetry.space_group_name_H-M   'P 1'
#
loop_
_entity.id
_entity.type
_entity.pdbx_description
1 polymer ?
#
loop_
_entity_poly.entity_id
_entity_poly.type
_entity_poly.pdbx_seq_one_letter_code
_entity_poly.pdbx_strand_id
1 'polypeptide(L)'
;YNKYIKNAHVPVADGEERSAAASLSYNKFYVDELYDAIIRKPLDAMSVFFYKVVDLLGIDGLVNGFGKGSIEASKGLRLLQTGNVGFYIFMMVAGIIAVLVYGYTIVN
;
A
#
# COMPACT_ATOMS: atom_id res chain seq x y z
N TYR A 1 -7.41 48.78 29.00
CA TYR A 1 -6.02 49.27 29.11
C TYR A 1 -5.49 49.42 30.55
N ASN A 2 -6.35 49.61 31.57
CA ASN A 2 -5.91 49.83 32.96
C ASN A 2 -5.50 48.57 33.79
N LYS A 3 -5.65 47.34 33.26
CA LYS A 3 -5.44 46.11 34.05
C LYS A 3 -3.98 45.64 34.13
N TYR A 4 -3.11 46.12 33.23
CA TYR A 4 -1.71 45.63 33.13
C TYR A 4 -0.65 46.61 33.65
N ILE A 5 -1.01 47.86 33.96
CA ILE A 5 -0.03 48.89 34.35
C ILE A 5 -0.07 49.17 35.86
N LYS A 6 -1.20 48.99 36.55
CA LYS A 6 -1.33 49.35 37.98
C LYS A 6 -1.14 48.20 38.97
N ASN A 7 -1.39 46.96 38.58
CA ASN A 7 -1.21 45.79 39.44
C ASN A 7 -0.25 44.86 38.74
N ALA A 8 1.05 45.03 39.00
CA ALA A 8 2.12 44.15 38.57
C ALA A 8 1.81 42.71 39.04
N HIS A 9 0.94 42.02 38.32
CA HIS A 9 0.63 40.62 38.52
C HIS A 9 1.69 39.86 37.75
N VAL A 10 2.82 39.69 38.41
CA VAL A 10 3.89 38.80 37.97
C VAL A 10 3.27 37.40 37.88
N PRO A 11 3.41 36.67 36.76
CA PRO A 11 2.93 35.30 36.69
C PRO A 11 3.62 34.50 37.81
N VAL A 12 2.82 33.85 38.65
CA VAL A 12 3.31 32.95 39.71
C VAL A 12 4.13 31.86 39.04
N ALA A 13 5.36 31.66 39.55
CA ALA A 13 6.34 30.68 39.10
C ALA A 13 5.71 29.29 38.94
N ASP A 14 6.25 28.50 38.01
CA ASP A 14 5.76 27.20 37.53
C ASP A 14 5.72 26.05 38.58
N GLY A 15 5.68 26.37 39.88
CA GLY A 15 5.85 25.42 40.99
C GLY A 15 4.77 25.40 42.07
N GLU A 16 3.65 26.11 41.94
CA GLU A 16 2.54 26.02 42.93
C GLU A 16 1.27 25.42 42.34
N GLU A 17 0.58 24.60 43.17
CA GLU A 17 -0.66 23.89 42.86
C GLU A 17 -1.75 24.84 42.34
N ARG A 18 -1.92 24.88 41.01
CA ARG A 18 -3.00 25.62 40.36
C ARG A 18 -4.30 24.84 40.48
N SER A 19 -5.34 25.53 40.94
CA SER A 19 -6.74 25.06 40.94
C SER A 19 -7.09 24.43 39.59
N ALA A 20 -7.78 23.29 39.61
CA ALA A 20 -8.12 22.48 38.44
C ALA A 20 -8.74 23.30 37.28
N ALA A 21 -9.45 24.38 37.59
CA ALA A 21 -10.03 25.30 36.62
C ALA A 21 -8.99 26.12 35.83
N ALA A 22 -7.87 26.51 36.46
CA ALA A 22 -6.79 27.24 35.80
C ALA A 22 -5.98 26.33 34.87
N SER A 23 -5.74 25.08 35.27
CA SER A 23 -5.09 24.05 34.42
C SER A 23 -5.95 23.69 33.21
N LEU A 24 -7.29 23.64 33.37
CA LEU A 24 -8.24 23.40 32.28
C LEU A 24 -8.24 24.52 31.23
N SER A 25 -8.18 25.78 31.69
CA SER A 25 -8.10 26.95 30.81
C SER A 25 -6.73 27.09 30.12
N TYR A 26 -5.65 26.61 30.76
CA TYR A 26 -4.29 26.66 30.21
C TYR A 26 -4.06 25.57 29.16
N ASN A 27 -4.66 24.39 29.33
CA ASN A 27 -4.63 23.27 28.38
C ASN A 27 -5.72 23.35 27.29
N LYS A 28 -6.14 24.58 26.92
CA LYS A 28 -6.99 24.86 25.74
C LYS A 28 -8.11 23.82 25.52
N PHE A 29 -8.82 23.49 26.60
CA PHE A 29 -9.99 22.58 26.63
C PHE A 29 -9.80 21.15 26.08
N TYR A 30 -8.58 20.62 25.91
CA TYR A 30 -8.35 19.24 25.42
C TYR A 30 -9.05 18.89 24.09
N VAL A 31 -9.62 19.87 23.38
CA VAL A 31 -10.42 19.65 22.17
C VAL A 31 -9.53 19.22 21.02
N ASP A 32 -8.34 19.81 20.91
CA ASP A 32 -7.35 19.44 19.89
C ASP A 32 -6.86 17.99 20.10
N GLU A 33 -6.59 17.57 21.35
CA GLU A 33 -6.15 16.19 21.65
C GLU A 33 -7.27 15.16 21.44
N LEU A 34 -8.51 15.50 21.78
CA LEU A 34 -9.67 14.64 21.54
C LEU A 34 -9.95 14.49 20.04
N TYR A 35 -9.83 15.56 19.27
CA TYR A 35 -9.96 15.54 17.80
C TYR A 35 -8.85 14.71 17.17
N ASP A 36 -7.60 14.89 17.62
CA ASP A 36 -6.47 14.10 17.14
C ASP A 36 -6.65 12.61 17.47
N ALA A 37 -7.18 12.27 18.64
CA ALA A 37 -7.38 10.89 19.06
C ALA A 37 -8.58 10.21 18.36
N ILE A 38 -9.71 10.90 18.23
CA ILE A 38 -10.97 10.31 17.73
C ILE A 38 -11.11 10.42 16.22
N ILE A 39 -10.59 11.48 15.60
CA ILE A 39 -10.80 11.72 14.17
C ILE A 39 -9.50 11.47 13.41
N ARG A 40 -8.41 12.16 13.77
CA ARG A 40 -7.17 12.08 12.99
C ARG A 40 -6.54 10.69 13.01
N LYS A 41 -6.24 10.14 14.19
CA LYS A 41 -5.56 8.84 14.32
C LYS A 41 -6.27 7.68 13.62
N PRO A 42 -7.58 7.47 13.76
CA PRO A 42 -8.26 6.39 13.05
C PRO A 42 -8.32 6.63 11.54
N LEU A 43 -8.47 7.88 11.10
CA LEU A 43 -8.52 8.21 9.67
C LEU A 43 -7.15 8.02 9.01
N ASP A 44 -6.06 8.40 9.69
CA ASP A 44 -4.69 8.09 9.29
C ASP A 44 -4.44 6.57 9.25
N ALA A 45 -4.92 5.82 10.25
CA ALA A 45 -4.78 4.37 10.28
C ALA A 45 -5.53 3.69 9.12
N MET A 46 -6.74 4.16 8.79
CA MET A 46 -7.49 3.69 7.63
C MET A 46 -6.77 4.03 6.33
N SER A 47 -6.25 5.25 6.19
CA SER A 47 -5.49 5.67 5.01
C SER A 47 -4.26 4.77 4.79
N VAL A 48 -3.49 4.51 5.85
CA VAL A 48 -2.33 3.62 5.79
C VAL A 48 -2.75 2.17 5.47
N PHE A 49 -3.89 1.71 5.98
CA PHE A 49 -4.43 0.39 5.66
C PHE A 49 -4.76 0.26 4.18
N PHE A 50 -5.51 1.20 3.60
CA PHE A 50 -5.84 1.17 2.18
C PHE A 50 -4.59 1.25 1.30
N TYR A 51 -3.63 2.11 1.65
CA TYR A 51 -2.37 2.18 0.92
C TYR A 51 -1.59 0.85 0.96
N LYS A 52 -1.44 0.23 2.14
CA LYS A 52 -0.68 -1.03 2.26
C LYS A 52 -1.39 -2.21 1.59
N VAL A 53 -2.70 -2.31 1.73
CA VAL A 53 -3.47 -3.47 1.28
C VAL A 53 -3.85 -3.36 -0.19
N VAL A 54 -4.36 -2.22 -0.63
CA VAL A 54 -4.84 -2.06 -2.00
C VAL A 54 -3.68 -1.76 -2.94
N ASP A 55 -2.88 -0.75 -2.63
CA ASP A 55 -1.78 -0.33 -3.50
C ASP A 55 -0.62 -1.33 -3.45
N LEU A 56 -0.02 -1.54 -2.27
CA LEU A 56 1.22 -2.31 -2.16
C LEU A 56 1.03 -3.82 -2.42
N LEU A 57 -0.04 -4.39 -1.86
CA LEU A 57 -0.31 -5.84 -1.98
C LEU A 57 -1.16 -6.17 -3.20
N GLY A 58 -2.18 -5.35 -3.49
CA GLY A 58 -3.05 -5.56 -4.63
C GLY A 58 -2.35 -5.17 -5.94
N ILE A 59 -2.16 -3.88 -6.17
CA ILE A 59 -1.70 -3.36 -7.47
C ILE A 59 -0.24 -3.71 -7.71
N ASP A 60 0.66 -3.33 -6.80
CA ASP A 60 2.09 -3.62 -6.93
C ASP A 60 2.36 -5.12 -6.92
N GLY A 61 1.65 -5.88 -6.10
CA GLY A 61 1.74 -7.34 -6.06
C GLY A 61 1.35 -7.98 -7.38
N LEU A 62 0.25 -7.54 -8.00
CA LEU A 62 -0.17 -8.03 -9.31
C LEU A 62 0.82 -7.65 -10.41
N VAL A 63 1.23 -6.38 -10.49
CA VAL A 63 2.15 -5.91 -11.54
C VAL A 63 3.50 -6.62 -11.44
N ASN A 64 4.08 -6.70 -10.23
CA ASN A 64 5.33 -7.42 -10.02
C ASN A 64 5.15 -8.93 -10.24
N GLY A 65 3.97 -9.48 -9.94
CA GLY A 65 3.62 -10.87 -10.20
C GLY A 65 3.61 -11.20 -11.69
N PHE A 66 2.94 -10.38 -12.51
CA PHE A 66 2.95 -10.53 -13.97
C PHE A 66 4.35 -10.34 -14.55
N GLY A 67 5.10 -9.35 -14.07
CA GLY A 67 6.48 -9.11 -14.50
C GLY A 67 7.39 -10.31 -14.22
N LYS A 68 7.40 -10.79 -12.97
CA LYS A 68 8.18 -11.97 -12.57
C LYS A 68 7.71 -13.23 -13.29
N GLY A 69 6.40 -13.43 -13.40
CA GLY A 69 5.81 -14.56 -14.10
C GLY A 69 6.23 -14.63 -15.57
N SER A 70 6.23 -13.49 -16.27
CA SER A 70 6.69 -13.39 -17.65
C SER A 70 8.18 -13.74 -17.79
N ILE A 71 9.03 -13.27 -16.86
CA ILE A 71 10.46 -13.58 -16.85
C ILE A 71 10.70 -15.07 -16.60
N GLU A 72 10.04 -15.67 -15.62
CA GLU A 72 10.19 -17.09 -15.32
C GLU A 72 9.65 -17.98 -16.45
N ALA A 73 8.51 -17.61 -17.05
CA ALA A 73 8.00 -18.28 -18.24
C ALA A 73 9.00 -18.21 -19.39
N SER A 74 9.61 -17.04 -19.62
CA SER A 74 10.64 -16.86 -20.65
C SER A 74 11.88 -17.71 -20.39
N LYS A 75 12.32 -17.84 -19.13
CA LYS A 75 13.42 -18.74 -18.75
C LYS A 75 13.05 -20.21 -19.02
N GLY A 76 11.84 -20.63 -18.69
CA GLY A 76 11.34 -21.99 -18.97
C GLY A 76 11.30 -22.28 -20.47
N LEU A 77 10.74 -21.37 -21.27
CA LEU A 77 10.72 -21.47 -22.73
C LEU A 77 12.14 -21.52 -23.33
N ARG A 78 13.07 -20.75 -22.76
CA ARG A 78 14.48 -20.78 -23.18
C ARG A 78 15.12 -22.15 -22.97
N LEU A 79 14.77 -22.87 -21.90
CA LEU A 79 15.30 -24.22 -21.64
C LEU A 79 14.79 -25.26 -22.64
N LEU A 80 13.62 -25.06 -23.25
CA LEU A 80 13.12 -25.93 -24.32
C LEU A 80 13.95 -25.80 -25.60
N GLN A 81 14.62 -24.66 -25.81
CA GLN A 81 15.55 -24.44 -26.91
C GLN A 81 16.92 -25.06 -26.63
N THR A 82 16.97 -26.38 -26.43
CA THR A 82 18.19 -27.16 -26.14
C THR A 82 19.18 -27.25 -27.30
N GLY A 83 18.87 -26.67 -28.46
CA GLY A 83 19.72 -26.73 -29.66
C GLY A 83 19.70 -28.08 -30.39
N ASN A 84 18.87 -29.03 -29.93
CA ASN A 84 18.76 -30.35 -30.53
C ASN A 84 17.86 -30.33 -31.77
N VAL A 85 18.45 -30.52 -32.95
CA VAL A 85 17.74 -30.56 -34.24
C VAL A 85 16.63 -31.62 -34.28
N GLY A 86 16.86 -32.80 -33.69
CA GLY A 86 15.85 -33.86 -33.65
C GLY A 86 14.60 -33.49 -32.87
N PHE A 87 14.75 -32.76 -31.77
CA PHE A 87 13.61 -32.26 -30.97
C PHE A 87 12.79 -31.23 -31.76
N TYR A 88 13.43 -30.35 -32.53
CA TYR A 88 12.72 -29.39 -33.38
C TYR A 88 11.89 -30.08 -34.48
N ILE A 89 12.45 -31.10 -35.14
CA ILE A 89 11.73 -31.87 -36.16
C ILE A 89 10.51 -32.56 -35.56
N PHE A 90 10.66 -33.18 -34.38
CA PHE A 90 9.55 -33.81 -33.67
C PHE A 90 8.41 -32.82 -33.37
N MET A 91 8.75 -31.64 -32.83
CA MET A 91 7.78 -30.57 -32.54
C MET A 91 7.07 -30.06 -33.80
N MET A 92 7.78 -29.94 -34.94
CA MET A 92 7.15 -29.56 -36.22
C MET A 92 6.13 -30.59 -36.70
N VAL A 93 6.48 -31.88 -36.69
CA VAL A 93 5.56 -32.95 -37.12
C VAL A 93 4.32 -32.99 -36.21
N ALA A 94 4.52 -32.88 -34.90
CA ALA A 94 3.41 -32.79 -33.95
C ALA A 94 2.50 -31.58 -34.23
N GLY A 95 3.08 -30.42 -34.55
CA GLY A 95 2.35 -29.21 -34.94
C GLY A 95 1.52 -29.38 -36.22
N ILE A 96 2.09 -30.03 -37.25
CA ILE A 96 1.35 -30.32 -38.49
C ILE A 96 0.15 -31.21 -38.21
N ILE A 97 0.33 -32.29 -37.44
CA ILE A 97 -0.77 -33.19 -37.06
C ILE A 97 -1.85 -32.42 -36.29
N ALA A 98 -1.46 -31.58 -35.32
CA ALA A 98 -2.41 -30.78 -34.55
C ALA A 98 -3.24 -29.82 -35.41
N VAL A 99 -2.61 -29.13 -36.37
CA VAL A 99 -3.30 -28.24 -37.31
C VAL A 99 -4.26 -29.01 -38.20
N LEU A 100 -3.86 -30.18 -38.71
CA LEU A 100 -4.72 -31.02 -39.55
C LEU A 100 -5.93 -31.55 -38.78
N VAL A 101 -5.72 -32.02 -37.54
CA VAL A 101 -6.81 -32.46 -36.66
C VAL A 101 -7.75 -31.31 -36.35
N TYR A 102 -7.23 -30.16 -35.93
CA TYR A 102 -8.04 -28.98 -35.64
C TYR A 102 -8.84 -28.52 -36.87
N GLY A 103 -8.20 -28.48 -38.05
CA GLY A 103 -8.86 -28.14 -39.30
C GLY A 103 -9.96 -29.13 -39.68
N TYR A 104 -9.70 -30.43 -39.55
CA TYR A 104 -10.71 -31.46 -39.79
C TYR A 104 -11.91 -31.33 -38.83
N THR A 105 -11.65 -31.03 -37.56
CA THR A 105 -12.70 -30.87 -36.52
C THR A 105 -13.53 -29.60 -36.72
N ILE A 106 -12.97 -28.57 -37.38
CA ILE A 106 -13.71 -27.33 -37.71
C ILE A 106 -14.58 -27.49 -38.96
N VAL A 107 -14.07 -28.25 -39.94
CA VAL A 107 -14.71 -28.40 -41.25
C VAL A 107 -15.86 -29.40 -41.24
N ASN A 108 -15.81 -30.39 -40.34
CA ASN A 108 -16.81 -31.44 -40.20
C ASN A 108 -17.70 -31.21 -38.96
#